data_AF-A0A101XTT4-F1
#
_entry.id   AF-A0A101XTT4-F1
#
_cell.length_a   1.000
_cell.length_b   1.000
_cell.length_c   1.000
_cell.angle_alpha   90.00
_cell.angle_beta   90.00
_cell.angle_gamma   90.00
#
_symmetry.space_group_name_H-M   'P 1'
#
loop_
_entity.id
_entity.type
_entity.pdbx_description
1 polymer ?
#
loop_
_entity_poly.entity_id
_entity_poly.type
_entity_poly.pdbx_seq_one_letter_code
_entity_poly.pdbx_strand_id
1 'polypeptide(L)'
;MRDTARSTPRDEGILPLDERLLAYLHCYNIRRDYFLCHEYGESLWLDSGRPEFLKGLIQAAVCLYHLENGNVRGAYPMWLRAKRYVQSIRPVYEAIDIDAMLRDTGRVFDQIPRALFERVVSPQRIADLQLPIVTLRILDPVLLERVNTMTLPPLHGDERLGGDGHDAHHLA
;
A
#
# COMPACT_ATOMS: atom_id res chain seq x y z
N MET A 1 -19.02 48.92 -16.31
CA MET A 1 -19.33 47.50 -16.57
C MET A 1 -18.32 46.67 -15.80
N ARG A 2 -18.68 46.23 -14.59
CA ARG A 2 -17.86 45.31 -13.78
C ARG A 2 -18.57 43.98 -13.84
N ASP A 3 -18.00 43.04 -14.61
CA ASP A 3 -18.50 41.68 -14.68
C ASP A 3 -18.27 41.00 -13.33
N THR A 4 -19.37 40.71 -12.67
CA THR A 4 -19.43 39.92 -11.44
C THR A 4 -18.99 38.50 -11.75
N ALA A 5 -17.76 38.16 -11.35
CA ALA A 5 -17.34 36.78 -11.24
C ALA A 5 -18.32 36.05 -10.32
N ARG A 6 -19.06 35.10 -10.91
CA ARG A 6 -19.97 34.22 -10.20
C ARG A 6 -19.11 33.24 -9.41
N SER A 7 -18.80 33.58 -8.17
CA SER A 7 -18.18 32.68 -7.21
C SER A 7 -19.12 31.49 -7.01
N THR A 8 -18.74 30.34 -7.53
CA THR A 8 -19.32 29.05 -7.12
C THR A 8 -19.04 28.86 -5.62
N PRO A 9 -20.01 28.36 -4.84
CA PRO A 9 -19.78 28.11 -3.43
C PRO A 9 -18.74 26.99 -3.31
N ARG A 10 -17.69 27.25 -2.53
CA ARG A 10 -16.79 26.18 -2.07
C ARG A 10 -17.62 25.27 -1.17
N ASP A 11 -17.84 24.05 -1.64
CA ASP A 11 -18.30 22.96 -0.81
C ASP A 11 -17.26 22.81 0.32
N GLU A 12 -17.62 23.19 1.53
CA GLU A 12 -16.84 22.94 2.74
C GLU A 12 -16.98 21.45 3.09
N GLY A 13 -16.41 20.60 2.24
CA GLY A 13 -16.49 19.15 2.34
C GLY A 13 -15.10 18.57 2.09
N ILE A 14 -14.63 17.79 3.07
CA ILE A 14 -13.48 16.85 3.07
C ILE A 14 -12.70 16.86 1.74
N LEU A 15 -11.46 17.35 1.75
CA LEU A 15 -10.56 17.24 0.60
C LEU A 15 -10.66 15.81 0.04
N PRO A 16 -10.96 15.61 -1.25
CA PRO A 16 -11.17 14.28 -1.79
C PRO A 16 -9.88 13.47 -1.59
N LEU A 17 -10.02 12.27 -1.02
CA LEU A 17 -8.94 11.29 -0.90
C LEU A 17 -8.21 11.17 -2.25
N ASP A 18 -6.88 11.31 -2.23
CA ASP A 18 -6.05 11.19 -3.44
C ASP A 18 -6.34 9.84 -4.14
N GLU A 19 -6.56 9.89 -5.45
CA GLU A 19 -6.94 8.72 -6.24
C GLU A 19 -5.89 7.62 -6.17
N ARG A 20 -4.61 7.96 -5.99
CA ARG A 20 -3.53 6.97 -5.83
C ARG A 20 -3.60 6.25 -4.49
N LEU A 21 -4.06 6.91 -3.43
CA LEU A 21 -4.33 6.24 -2.16
C LEU A 21 -5.54 5.30 -2.30
N LEU A 22 -6.57 5.70 -3.04
CA LEU A 22 -7.69 4.81 -3.37
C LEU A 22 -7.21 3.60 -4.18
N ALA A 23 -6.36 3.81 -5.19
CA ALA A 23 -5.77 2.76 -6.02
C ALA A 23 -4.92 1.80 -5.20
N TYR A 24 -4.08 2.33 -4.30
CA TYR A 24 -3.33 1.55 -3.33
C TYR A 24 -4.25 0.63 -2.52
N LEU A 25 -5.34 1.16 -1.96
CA LEU A 25 -6.29 0.37 -1.16
C LEU A 25 -7.00 -0.71 -1.98
N HIS A 26 -7.40 -0.38 -3.21
CA HIS A 26 -7.99 -1.35 -4.14
C HIS A 26 -7.00 -2.48 -4.47
N CYS A 27 -5.76 -2.14 -4.81
CA CYS A 27 -4.71 -3.12 -5.08
C CYS A 27 -4.43 -4.00 -3.87
N TYR A 28 -4.39 -3.41 -2.66
CA TYR A 28 -4.10 -4.14 -1.43
C TYR A 28 -5.25 -5.11 -1.06
N ASN A 29 -6.49 -4.63 -1.04
CA ASN A 29 -7.63 -5.38 -0.51
C ASN A 29 -8.31 -6.28 -1.54
N ILE A 30 -8.39 -5.83 -2.80
CA ILE A 30 -9.17 -6.49 -3.85
C ILE A 30 -8.27 -7.29 -4.77
N ARG A 31 -7.26 -6.66 -5.37
CA ARG A 31 -6.39 -7.34 -6.35
C ARG A 31 -5.33 -8.23 -5.72
N ARG A 32 -4.94 -7.96 -4.48
CA ARG A 32 -3.76 -8.56 -3.81
C ARG A 32 -2.49 -8.34 -4.61
N ASP A 33 -2.41 -7.19 -5.27
CA ASP A 33 -1.25 -6.81 -6.08
C ASP A 33 -0.42 -5.78 -5.31
N TYR A 34 0.48 -6.30 -4.48
CA TYR A 34 1.35 -5.48 -3.64
C TYR A 34 2.44 -4.76 -4.42
N PHE A 35 2.73 -5.19 -5.65
CA PHE A 35 3.58 -4.44 -6.56
C PHE A 35 2.85 -3.19 -7.07
N LEU A 36 1.59 -3.30 -7.50
CA LEU A 36 0.81 -2.11 -7.84
C LEU A 36 0.58 -1.19 -6.64
N CYS A 37 0.49 -1.72 -5.41
CA CYS A 37 0.50 -0.89 -4.21
C CYS A 37 1.78 -0.04 -4.12
N HIS A 38 2.95 -0.60 -4.47
CA HIS A 38 4.19 0.16 -4.55
C HIS A 38 4.07 1.30 -5.56
N GLU A 39 3.66 1.00 -6.79
CA GLU A 39 3.62 1.99 -7.88
C GLU A 39 2.72 3.20 -7.54
N TYR A 40 1.48 2.95 -7.11
CA TYR A 40 0.57 4.04 -6.73
C TYR A 40 1.05 4.77 -5.47
N GLY A 41 1.54 4.02 -4.48
CA GLY A 41 2.02 4.59 -3.23
C GLY A 41 3.26 5.46 -3.43
N GLU A 42 4.23 5.02 -4.24
CA GLU A 42 5.45 5.77 -4.55
C GLU A 42 5.12 7.05 -5.32
N SER A 43 4.25 6.97 -6.33
CA SER A 43 3.76 8.15 -7.05
C SER A 43 3.17 9.18 -6.08
N LEU A 44 2.29 8.76 -5.17
CA LEU A 44 1.72 9.64 -4.14
C LEU A 44 2.80 10.20 -3.21
N TRP A 45 3.72 9.36 -2.75
CA TRP A 45 4.79 9.74 -1.84
C TRP A 45 5.73 10.79 -2.44
N LEU A 46 6.12 10.63 -3.70
CA LEU A 46 6.97 11.57 -4.44
C LEU A 46 6.32 12.96 -4.53
N ASP A 47 5.03 13.02 -4.87
CA ASP A 47 4.31 14.28 -5.06
C ASP A 47 3.86 14.94 -3.75
N SER A 48 3.81 14.18 -2.65
CA SER A 48 3.37 14.67 -1.34
C SER A 48 4.49 15.21 -0.45
N GLY A 49 5.68 15.47 -1.01
CA GLY A 49 6.85 15.90 -0.23
C GLY A 49 7.47 14.78 0.61
N ARG A 50 7.24 13.52 0.21
CA ARG A 50 7.87 12.31 0.75
C ARG A 50 7.67 12.07 2.26
N PRO A 51 6.44 12.17 2.81
CA PRO A 51 6.22 11.95 4.23
C PRO A 51 6.57 10.52 4.63
N GLU A 52 7.19 10.35 5.80
CA GLU A 52 7.65 9.05 6.28
C GLU A 52 6.52 8.04 6.42
N PHE A 53 5.33 8.46 6.84
CA PHE A 53 4.20 7.53 7.03
C PHE A 53 3.73 6.88 5.72
N LEU A 54 3.76 7.59 4.59
CA LEU A 54 3.44 7.00 3.29
C LEU A 54 4.50 5.97 2.90
N LYS A 55 5.79 6.27 3.16
CA LYS A 55 6.86 5.26 3.03
C LYS A 55 6.57 4.03 3.89
N GLY A 56 6.01 4.23 5.08
CA GLY A 56 5.55 3.15 5.95
C GLY A 56 4.45 2.28 5.34
N LEU A 57 3.41 2.89 4.73
CA LEU A 57 2.35 2.17 4.03
C LEU A 57 2.89 1.41 2.82
N ILE A 58 3.75 2.03 2.01
CA ILE A 58 4.40 1.38 0.87
C ILE A 58 5.17 0.15 1.36
N GLN A 59 6.04 0.29 2.37
CA GLN A 59 6.82 -0.83 2.90
C GLN A 59 5.96 -1.92 3.55
N ALA A 60 4.76 -1.59 4.07
CA ALA A 60 3.81 -2.58 4.59
C ALA A 60 3.17 -3.43 3.48
N ALA A 61 3.02 -2.92 2.26
CA ALA A 61 2.60 -3.71 1.11
C ALA A 61 3.78 -4.51 0.53
N VAL A 62 4.90 -3.85 0.27
CA VAL A 62 6.06 -4.49 -0.39
C VAL A 62 6.66 -5.60 0.47
N CYS A 63 6.49 -5.59 1.79
CA CYS A 63 6.99 -6.68 2.63
C CYS A 63 6.23 -7.98 2.37
N LEU A 64 4.93 -7.89 2.04
CA LEU A 64 4.12 -9.02 1.61
C LEU A 64 4.51 -9.46 0.19
N TYR A 65 4.75 -8.52 -0.73
CA TYR A 65 5.29 -8.85 -2.06
C TYR A 65 6.59 -9.68 -1.99
N HIS A 66 7.56 -9.25 -1.19
CA HIS A 66 8.80 -10.00 -1.02
C HIS A 66 8.57 -11.36 -0.38
N LEU A 67 7.67 -11.42 0.61
CA LEU A 67 7.34 -12.67 1.27
C LEU A 67 6.73 -13.67 0.29
N GLU A 68 5.74 -13.26 -0.50
CA GLU A 68 5.09 -14.10 -1.51
C GLU A 68 6.06 -14.63 -2.56
N ASN A 69 7.07 -13.82 -2.92
CA ASN A 69 8.16 -14.22 -3.82
C ASN A 69 9.28 -15.04 -3.14
N GLY A 70 9.08 -15.49 -1.89
CA GLY A 70 10.03 -16.33 -1.18
C GLY A 70 11.20 -15.58 -0.53
N ASN A 71 11.28 -14.25 -0.69
CA ASN A 71 12.32 -13.40 -0.11
C ASN A 71 11.98 -12.96 1.33
N VAL A 72 11.98 -13.93 2.25
CA VAL A 72 11.75 -13.66 3.69
C VAL A 72 12.84 -12.75 4.26
N ARG A 73 14.09 -12.92 3.81
CA ARG A 73 15.24 -12.08 4.16
C ARG A 73 15.00 -10.59 3.92
N GLY A 74 14.36 -10.24 2.81
CA GLY A 74 14.00 -8.86 2.48
C GLY A 74 12.71 -8.40 3.16
N ALA A 75 11.71 -9.28 3.22
CA ALA A 75 10.39 -8.98 3.76
C ALA A 75 10.43 -8.52 5.23
N TYR A 76 11.11 -9.26 6.10
CA TYR A 76 11.03 -9.00 7.54
C TYR A 76 11.68 -7.69 7.99
N PRO A 77 12.93 -7.36 7.60
CA PRO A 77 13.51 -6.06 7.94
C PRO A 77 12.69 -4.89 7.43
N MET A 78 12.07 -5.03 6.25
CA MET A 78 11.23 -3.98 5.69
C MET A 78 9.92 -3.83 6.47
N TRP A 79 9.30 -4.93 6.90
CA TRP A 79 8.20 -4.89 7.84
C TRP A 79 8.58 -4.15 9.15
N LEU A 80 9.76 -4.41 9.71
CA LEU A 80 10.21 -3.71 10.91
C LEU A 80 10.33 -2.19 10.70
N ARG A 81 10.78 -1.75 9.52
CA ARG A 81 10.86 -0.32 9.17
C ARG A 81 9.48 0.30 8.97
N ALA A 82 8.59 -0.38 8.24
CA ALA A 82 7.21 0.04 8.04
C ALA A 82 6.52 0.38 9.36
N LYS A 83 6.66 -0.50 10.38
CA LYS A 83 6.13 -0.27 11.73
C LYS A 83 6.58 1.06 12.33
N ARG A 84 7.84 1.45 12.16
CA ARG A 84 8.37 2.71 12.72
C ARG A 84 7.79 3.92 12.00
N TYR A 85 7.72 3.84 10.67
CA TYR A 85 7.29 4.96 9.83
C TYR A 85 5.82 5.31 10.00
N VAL A 86 4.95 4.34 10.26
CA VAL A 86 3.51 4.59 10.43
C VAL A 86 3.11 5.04 11.86
N GLN A 87 4.05 5.20 12.79
CA GLN A 87 3.69 5.54 14.18
C GLN A 87 2.97 6.89 14.30
N SER A 88 3.31 7.87 13.47
CA SER A 88 2.70 9.22 13.52
C SER A 88 1.25 9.27 13.02
N ILE A 89 0.77 8.22 12.35
CA ILE A 89 -0.57 8.16 11.76
C ILE A 89 -1.48 7.14 12.47
N ARG A 90 -1.08 6.66 13.65
CA ARG A 90 -1.91 5.78 14.49
C ARG A 90 -2.97 6.58 15.25
N PRO A 91 -4.11 5.96 15.61
CA PRO A 91 -4.52 4.60 15.22
C PRO A 91 -5.19 4.54 13.84
N VAL A 92 -5.57 5.69 13.28
CA VAL A 92 -6.35 5.80 12.04
C VAL A 92 -5.77 6.89 11.14
N TYR A 93 -5.70 6.60 9.84
CA TYR A 93 -5.30 7.54 8.79
C TYR A 93 -6.23 7.41 7.59
N GLU A 94 -6.86 8.49 7.14
CA GLU A 94 -7.77 8.46 5.98
C GLU A 94 -8.81 7.32 6.06
N ALA A 95 -9.41 7.16 7.25
CA ALA A 95 -10.33 6.08 7.61
C ALA A 95 -9.75 4.64 7.55
N ILE A 96 -8.43 4.47 7.46
CA ILE A 96 -7.75 3.17 7.53
C ILE A 96 -7.33 2.90 8.98
N ASP A 97 -7.69 1.74 9.54
CA ASP A 97 -7.25 1.28 10.86
C ASP A 97 -5.79 0.78 10.79
N ILE A 98 -4.85 1.69 11.08
CA ILE A 98 -3.40 1.43 11.07
C ILE A 98 -3.03 0.41 12.15
N ASP A 99 -3.72 0.42 13.28
CA ASP A 99 -3.48 -0.56 14.34
C ASP A 99 -3.88 -1.98 13.92
N ALA A 100 -4.97 -2.13 13.16
CA ALA A 100 -5.36 -3.42 12.59
C ALA A 100 -4.35 -3.91 11.56
N MET A 101 -3.94 -3.04 10.62
CA MET A 101 -2.86 -3.37 9.69
C MET A 101 -1.61 -3.84 10.46
N LEU A 102 -1.23 -3.13 11.53
CA LEU A 102 -0.04 -3.47 12.29
C LEU A 102 -0.12 -4.85 12.96
N ARG A 103 -1.26 -5.14 13.60
CA ARG A 103 -1.53 -6.44 14.24
C ARG A 103 -1.59 -7.57 13.21
N ASP A 104 -2.30 -7.35 12.11
CA ASP A 104 -2.61 -8.39 11.14
C ASP A 104 -1.36 -8.80 10.35
N THR A 105 -0.55 -7.82 9.90
CA THR A 105 0.77 -8.09 9.31
C THR A 105 1.73 -8.70 10.33
N GLY A 106 1.67 -8.29 11.60
CA GLY A 106 2.41 -8.94 12.68
C GLY A 106 2.14 -10.45 12.77
N ARG A 107 0.86 -10.84 12.73
CA ARG A 107 0.45 -12.27 12.77
C ARG A 107 0.99 -13.08 11.59
N VAL A 108 1.18 -12.47 10.42
CA VAL A 108 1.84 -13.14 9.29
C VAL A 108 3.26 -13.53 9.67
N PHE A 109 4.06 -12.58 10.14
CA PHE A 109 5.46 -12.82 10.49
C PHE A 109 5.63 -13.71 11.71
N ASP A 110 4.70 -13.70 12.66
CA ASP A 110 4.71 -14.59 13.84
C ASP A 110 4.54 -16.07 13.45
N GLN A 111 3.92 -16.37 12.31
CA GLN A 111 3.73 -17.74 11.82
C GLN A 111 4.89 -18.24 10.95
N ILE A 112 5.85 -17.37 10.58
CA ILE A 112 7.00 -17.78 9.78
C ILE A 112 8.01 -18.52 10.68
N PRO A 113 8.48 -19.72 10.29
CA PRO A 113 9.52 -20.42 11.04
C PRO A 113 10.81 -19.57 11.14
N ARG A 114 11.37 -19.46 12.36
CA ARG A 114 12.56 -18.63 12.65
C ARG A 114 13.73 -18.89 11.68
N ALA A 115 13.91 -20.14 11.24
CA ALA A 115 14.97 -20.54 10.32
C ALA A 115 14.88 -19.91 8.92
N LEU A 116 13.72 -19.35 8.54
CA LEU A 116 13.50 -18.74 7.23
C LEU A 116 13.85 -17.25 7.18
N PHE A 117 13.97 -16.54 8.32
CA PHE A 117 14.11 -15.07 8.36
C PHE A 117 15.34 -14.50 7.64
N GLU A 118 16.36 -15.32 7.40
CA GLU A 118 17.58 -14.93 6.69
C GLU A 118 17.73 -15.64 5.34
N ARG A 119 16.64 -16.23 4.83
CA ARG A 119 16.64 -17.07 3.63
C ARG A 119 15.82 -16.43 2.51
N VAL A 120 16.21 -16.80 1.30
CA VAL A 120 15.34 -16.80 0.12
C VAL A 120 14.97 -18.26 -0.13
N VAL A 121 13.68 -18.55 -0.22
CA VAL A 121 13.13 -19.87 -0.50
C VAL A 121 12.26 -19.82 -1.74
N SER A 122 11.74 -20.95 -2.21
CA SER A 122 10.77 -20.92 -3.31
C SER A 122 9.46 -20.25 -2.86
N PRO A 123 8.75 -19.54 -3.75
CA PRO A 123 7.41 -19.03 -3.48
C PRO A 123 6.45 -20.13 -2.98
N GLN A 124 6.53 -21.33 -3.57
CA GLN A 124 5.74 -22.48 -3.14
C GLN A 124 5.96 -22.81 -1.66
N ARG A 125 7.20 -22.72 -1.16
CA ARG A 125 7.50 -22.98 0.25
C ARG A 125 6.81 -21.99 1.18
N ILE A 126 6.61 -20.74 0.76
CA ILE A 126 5.84 -19.75 1.51
C ILE A 126 4.35 -20.02 1.39
N ALA A 127 3.86 -20.36 0.20
CA ALA A 127 2.45 -20.73 -0.01
C ALA A 127 2.02 -21.92 0.87
N ASP A 128 2.89 -22.92 1.03
CA ASP A 128 2.64 -24.10 1.87
C ASP A 128 2.46 -23.76 3.37
N LEU A 129 2.94 -22.59 3.82
CA LEU A 129 2.74 -22.12 5.19
C LEU A 129 1.30 -21.66 5.46
N GLN A 130 0.50 -21.43 4.41
CA GLN A 130 -0.91 -20.99 4.52
C GLN A 130 -1.08 -19.78 5.44
N LEU A 131 -0.21 -18.78 5.25
CA LEU A 131 -0.19 -17.56 6.06
C LEU A 131 -1.51 -16.78 5.92
N PRO A 132 -1.94 -16.06 6.97
CA PRO A 132 -3.18 -15.28 6.92
C PRO A 132 -3.07 -14.14 5.90
N ILE A 133 -4.16 -13.90 5.18
CA ILE A 133 -4.27 -12.74 4.28
C ILE A 133 -4.54 -11.49 5.12
N VAL A 134 -3.74 -10.44 4.90
CA VAL A 134 -3.94 -9.13 5.54
C VAL A 134 -4.94 -8.33 4.72
N THR A 135 -5.97 -7.76 5.35
CA THR A 135 -6.89 -6.83 4.70
C THR A 135 -6.90 -5.54 5.49
N LEU A 136 -6.65 -4.41 4.81
CA LEU A 136 -6.71 -3.10 5.44
C LEU A 136 -8.16 -2.81 5.82
N ARG A 137 -8.41 -2.64 7.12
CA ARG A 137 -9.74 -2.30 7.60
C ARG A 137 -10.02 -0.83 7.33
N ILE A 138 -11.04 -0.60 6.50
CA ILE A 138 -11.56 0.72 6.16
C ILE A 138 -12.79 0.97 7.04
N LEU A 139 -12.77 2.08 7.77
CA LEU A 139 -13.77 2.46 8.77
C LEU A 139 -14.92 3.27 8.17
N ASP A 140 -14.68 3.93 7.03
CA ASP A 140 -15.70 4.68 6.30
C ASP A 140 -16.37 3.77 5.23
N PRO A 141 -17.68 3.50 5.33
CA PRO A 141 -18.39 2.67 4.36
C PRO A 141 -18.42 3.29 2.95
N VAL A 142 -18.39 4.62 2.82
CA VAL A 142 -18.35 5.29 1.51
C VAL A 142 -17.00 5.06 0.84
N LEU A 143 -15.91 5.20 1.60
CA LEU A 143 -14.58 4.87 1.11
C LEU A 143 -14.47 3.38 0.75
N LEU A 144 -15.00 2.49 1.59
CA LEU A 144 -14.99 1.05 1.33
C LEU A 144 -15.69 0.72 0.00
N GLU A 145 -16.85 1.32 -0.27
CA GLU A 145 -17.55 1.13 -1.54
C GLU A 145 -16.74 1.65 -2.73
N ARG A 146 -16.11 2.82 -2.60
CA ARG A 146 -15.19 3.35 -3.63
C ARG A 146 -14.02 2.40 -3.89
N VAL A 147 -13.43 1.83 -2.84
CA VAL A 147 -12.34 0.84 -2.97
C VAL A 147 -12.83 -0.42 -3.69
N ASN A 148 -14.03 -0.91 -3.39
CA ASN A 148 -14.58 -2.12 -4.02
C ASN A 148 -14.91 -1.92 -5.51
N THR A 149 -15.33 -0.72 -5.89
CA THR A 149 -15.84 -0.40 -7.24
C THR A 149 -14.84 0.34 -8.12
N MET A 150 -13.64 0.63 -7.59
CA MET A 150 -12.62 1.38 -8.30
C MET A 150 -12.17 0.66 -9.58
N THR A 151 -12.09 1.44 -10.65
CA THR A 151 -11.27 1.12 -11.83
C THR A 151 -9.93 1.81 -11.65
N LEU A 152 -8.83 1.06 -11.81
CA LEU A 152 -7.50 1.61 -11.64
C LEU A 152 -7.19 2.69 -12.70
N PRO A 153 -6.70 3.87 -12.30
CA PRO A 153 -6.21 4.86 -13.25
C PRO A 153 -4.92 4.37 -13.90
N PRO A 154 -4.54 4.89 -15.09
CA PRO A 154 -3.25 4.57 -15.67
C PRO A 154 -2.12 5.04 -14.75
N LEU A 155 -1.06 4.23 -14.64
CA LEU A 155 0.14 4.64 -13.92
C LEU A 155 0.82 5.79 -14.68
N HIS A 156 1.38 6.77 -13.95
CA HIS A 156 2.19 7.83 -14.54
C HIS A 156 3.44 7.21 -15.19
N GLY A 157 3.37 6.93 -16.50
CA GLY A 157 4.40 6.22 -17.25
C GLY A 157 3.89 5.38 -18.42
N ASP A 158 2.58 5.11 -18.51
CA ASP A 158 1.98 4.21 -19.52
C ASP A 158 2.07 4.73 -20.98
N GLU A 159 2.62 5.92 -21.21
CA GLU A 159 3.00 6.40 -22.55
C GLU A 159 4.40 5.94 -22.99
N ARG A 160 5.14 5.19 -22.16
CA ARG A 160 6.51 4.72 -22.49
C ARG A 160 6.62 3.21 -22.47
N LEU A 161 6.39 2.66 -23.67
CA LEU A 161 7.03 1.48 -24.26
C LEU A 161 6.54 0.10 -23.79
N GLY A 162 5.95 -0.63 -24.74
CA GLY A 162 5.96 -2.08 -24.71
C GLY A 162 7.40 -2.59 -24.67
N GLY A 163 7.68 -3.45 -23.70
CA GLY A 163 8.96 -4.11 -23.54
C GLY A 163 9.02 -4.82 -22.21
N ASP A 164 9.10 -6.16 -22.25
CA ASP A 164 9.41 -7.02 -21.11
C ASP A 164 10.59 -6.48 -20.29
N GLY A 165 10.49 -6.56 -18.97
CA GLY A 165 11.59 -6.15 -18.09
C GLY A 165 11.26 -6.32 -16.61
N HIS A 166 11.31 -7.56 -16.15
CA HIS A 166 11.18 -7.96 -14.75
C HIS A 166 12.45 -7.56 -13.97
N ASP A 167 12.66 -6.27 -13.71
CA ASP A 167 13.84 -5.77 -12.96
C ASP A 167 13.46 -5.23 -11.58
N ALA A 168 13.27 -6.16 -10.65
CA ALA A 168 13.16 -5.88 -9.21
C ALA A 168 14.54 -5.58 -8.61
N HIS A 169 15.09 -4.38 -8.83
CA HIS A 169 16.36 -3.97 -8.22
C HIS A 169 16.41 -2.49 -7.78
N HIS A 170 15.45 -2.06 -6.95
CA HIS A 170 15.66 -1.16 -5.79
C HIS A 170 14.28 -0.79 -5.22
N LEU A 171 13.76 -1.59 -4.29
CA LEU A 171 12.61 -1.20 -3.47
C LEU A 171 13.18 -0.76 -2.10
N ALA A 172 13.12 0.54 -1.82
CA ALA A 172 13.83 1.23 -0.73
C ALA A 172 13.09 1.29 0.62
#